data_AF-A0A968B3A5-F1
#
_entry.id   AF-A0A968B3A5-F1
#
_cell.length_a   1.000
_cell.length_b   1.000
_cell.length_c   1.000
_cell.angle_alpha   90.00
_cell.angle_beta   90.00
_cell.angle_gamma   90.00
#
_symmetry.space_group_name_H-M   'P 1'
#
loop_
_entity.id
_entity.type
_entity.pdbx_description
1 polymer ?
#
loop_
_entity_poly.entity_id
_entity_poly.type
_entity_poly.pdbx_seq_one_letter_code
_entity_poly.pdbx_strand_id
1 'polypeptide(L)' 'MYAYIARRLLLIIPTLLGIMVINFIVVQFAPGGPVEQMLAEIQGDVTDATARISGQGGDLQS' A
#
# COMPACT_ATOMS: atom_id res chain seq x y z
N MET A 1 -0.86 -39.48 20.37
CA MET A 1 -1.70 -38.26 20.47
C MET A 1 -0.85 -36.98 20.46
N TYR A 2 0.06 -36.76 21.41
CA TYR A 2 0.91 -35.54 21.48
C TYR A 2 1.78 -35.32 20.22
N ALA A 3 2.40 -36.38 19.70
CA ALA A 3 3.18 -36.34 18.47
C ALA A 3 2.36 -35.97 17.21
N TYR A 4 1.06 -36.30 17.19
CA TYR A 4 0.17 -35.95 16.07
C TYR A 4 -0.20 -34.47 16.11
N ILE A 5 -0.50 -33.94 17.30
CA ILE A 5 -0.77 -32.51 17.50
C ILE A 5 0.48 -31.68 17.17
N ALA A 6 1.65 -32.10 17.65
CA ALA A 6 2.93 -31.45 17.32
C ALA A 6 3.21 -31.46 15.81
N ARG A 7 2.95 -32.58 15.12
CA ARG A 7 3.02 -32.64 13.64
C ARG A 7 2.09 -31.65 12.97
N ARG A 8 0.86 -31.53 13.47
CA ARG A 8 -0.14 -30.61 12.92
C ARG A 8 0.27 -29.16 13.09
N LEU A 9 0.81 -28.80 14.26
CA LEU A 9 1.32 -27.45 14.53
C LEU A 9 2.59 -27.14 13.70
N LEU A 10 3.51 -28.10 13.57
CA LEU A 10 4.69 -27.95 12.73
C LEU A 10 4.34 -27.78 11.24
N LEU A 11 3.24 -28.38 10.77
CA LEU A 11 2.76 -28.24 9.40
C LEU A 11 2.03 -26.90 9.12
N ILE A 12 1.59 -26.17 10.15
CA ILE A 12 1.00 -24.83 9.97
C ILE A 12 2.09 -23.81 9.57
N ILE A 13 3.29 -23.94 10.14
CA ILE A 13 4.42 -23.05 9.84
C ILE A 13 4.75 -23.00 8.34
N PRO A 14 4.94 -24.14 7.61
CA PRO A 14 5.23 -24.11 6.18
C PRO A 14 4.04 -23.59 5.35
N THR A 15 2.79 -23.81 5.77
CA THR A 15 1.64 -23.20 5.08
C THR A 15 1.62 -21.68 5.21
N LEU A 16 1.90 -21.15 6.40
CA LEU A 16 1.98 -19.71 6.63
C LEU A 16 3.16 -19.11 5.87
N LEU A 17 4.33 -19.76 5.90
CA LEU A 17 5.49 -19.34 5.11
C LEU A 17 5.18 -19.32 3.61
N GLY A 18 4.53 -20.35 3.08
CA GLY A 18 4.15 -20.40 1.67
C GLY A 18 3.25 -19.24 1.26
N ILE A 19 2.19 -18.96 2.04
CA ILE A 19 1.27 -17.85 1.76
C ILE A 19 1.98 -16.51 1.91
N MET A 20 2.83 -16.35 2.93
CA MET A 20 3.63 -15.13 3.16
C MET A 20 4.59 -14.86 2.00
N VAL A 21 5.29 -15.89 1.50
CA VAL A 21 6.20 -15.78 0.35
C VAL A 21 5.43 -15.41 -0.91
N ILE A 22 4.29 -16.08 -1.18
CA ILE A 22 3.45 -15.73 -2.34
C ILE A 22 2.95 -14.29 -2.24
N ASN A 23 2.45 -13.88 -1.07
CA ASN A 23 1.99 -12.51 -0.84
C ASN A 23 3.13 -11.51 -1.04
N PHE A 24 4.31 -11.78 -0.47
CA PHE A 24 5.50 -10.96 -0.65
C PHE A 24 5.86 -10.81 -2.12
N ILE A 25 5.84 -11.90 -2.88
CA ILE A 25 6.10 -11.89 -4.32
C ILE A 25 5.05 -11.05 -5.06
N VAL A 26 3.75 -11.21 -4.75
CA VAL A 26 2.66 -10.45 -5.38
C VAL A 26 2.80 -8.95 -5.11
N VAL A 27 3.08 -8.56 -3.87
CA VAL A 27 3.29 -7.15 -3.49
C VAL A 27 4.57 -6.60 -4.13
N GLN A 28 5.65 -7.39 -4.19
CA GLN A 28 6.91 -7.04 -4.86
C GLN A 28 6.84 -7.07 -6.38
N PHE A 29 5.78 -7.61 -6.99
CA PHE A 29 5.46 -7.40 -8.41
C PHE A 29 4.47 -6.26 -8.65
N ALA A 30 3.76 -5.82 -7.61
CA ALA A 30 3.02 -4.57 -7.57
C ALA A 30 3.72 -3.38 -6.84
N PRO A 31 5.07 -3.25 -6.75
CA PRO A 31 5.76 -2.27 -5.90
C PRO A 31 5.88 -0.91 -6.61
N GLY A 32 4.86 -0.58 -7.39
CA GLY A 32 4.63 0.65 -8.14
C GLY A 32 3.12 0.79 -8.37
N GLY A 33 2.36 0.35 -7.37
CA GLY A 33 0.98 -0.10 -7.53
C GLY A 33 0.02 1.06 -7.80
N PRO A 34 -1.19 0.75 -8.27
CA PRO A 34 -2.28 1.73 -8.36
C PRO A 34 -2.52 2.49 -7.04
N VAL A 35 -2.05 2.00 -5.89
CA VAL A 35 -2.03 2.74 -4.63
C VAL A 35 -1.16 3.99 -4.71
N GLU A 36 0.04 3.95 -5.30
CA GLU A 36 0.86 5.16 -5.52
C GLU A 36 0.24 6.09 -6.57
N GLN A 37 -0.44 5.54 -7.58
CA GLN A 37 -1.18 6.34 -8.56
C GLN A 37 -2.42 7.01 -7.95
N MET A 38 -3.17 6.28 -7.12
CA MET A 38 -4.31 6.82 -6.37
C MET A 38 -3.86 7.85 -5.33
N LEU A 39 -2.73 7.62 -4.66
CA LEU A 39 -2.16 8.59 -3.74
C LEU A 39 -1.68 9.83 -4.48
N ALA A 40 -1.05 9.68 -5.65
CA ALA A 40 -0.63 10.79 -6.50
C ALA A 40 -1.82 11.58 -7.08
N GLU A 41 -2.93 10.91 -7.41
CA GLU A 41 -4.17 11.55 -7.87
C GLU A 41 -4.82 12.36 -6.73
N ILE A 42 -4.88 11.80 -5.51
CA ILE A 42 -5.37 12.51 -4.32
C ILE A 42 -4.44 13.68 -3.94
N GLN A 43 -3.11 13.48 -3.98
CA GLN A 43 -2.12 14.51 -3.62
C GLN A 43 -2.05 15.63 -4.69
N GLY A 44 -2.24 15.28 -5.96
CA GLY A 44 -2.32 16.21 -7.09
C GLY A 44 -3.54 17.14 -6.98
N ASP A 45 -4.70 16.59 -6.62
CA ASP A 45 -5.95 17.34 -6.44
C ASP A 45 -5.85 18.37 -5.28
N VAL A 46 -5.15 18.02 -4.20
CA VAL A 46 -4.85 18.92 -3.07
C VAL A 46 -3.89 20.04 -3.47
N THR A 47 -2.92 19.73 -4.33
CA THR A 47 -1.94 20.71 -4.82
C THR A 47 -2.60 21.71 -5.76
N ASP A 48 -3.50 21.28 -6.64
CA ASP A 48 -4.26 22.16 -7.53
C ASP A 48 -5.25 23.04 -6.74
N ALA A 49 -5.96 22.49 -5.76
CA ALA A 49 -6.83 23.27 -4.88
C ALA A 49 -6.06 24.36 -4.11
N THR A 50 -4.85 24.03 -3.63
CA THR A 50 -3.96 24.96 -2.93
C THR A 50 -3.35 25.99 -3.89
N ALA A 51 -2.97 25.60 -5.11
CA ALA A 51 -2.45 26.53 -6.12
C ALA A 51 -3.51 27.56 -6.55
N ARG A 52 -4.78 27.16 -6.64
CA ARG A 52 -5.90 28.05 -6.96
C ARG A 52 -6.22 29.03 -5.82
N ILE A 53 -6.12 28.59 -4.56
CA ILE A 53 -6.33 29.48 -3.41
C ILE A 53 -5.16 30.47 -3.24
N SER A 54 -3.92 30.04 -3.52
CA SER A 54 -2.74 30.91 -3.46
C SER A 54 -2.65 31.87 -4.64
N GLY A 55 -3.09 31.45 -5.84
CA GLY A 55 -3.13 32.29 -7.03
C GLY A 55 -4.13 33.43 -6.89
N GLN A 56 -5.34 33.14 -6.39
CA GLN A 56 -6.39 34.14 -6.17
C GLN A 56 -6.03 35.23 -5.15
N GLY A 57 -5.06 34.97 -4.25
CA GLY A 57 -4.58 35.96 -3.28
C GLY A 57 -3.55 36.95 -3.83
N GLY A 58 -2.90 36.65 -4.97
CA GLY A 58 -1.85 37.48 -5.55
C GLY A 58 -2.36 38.62 -6.45
N ASP A 59 -3.55 38.46 -7.02
CA ASP A 59 -4.09 39.37 -8.04
C ASP A 59 -4.83 40.60 -7.47
N LEU A 60 -5.00 40.70 -6.15
CA LEU A 60 -5.71 41.79 -5.48
C LEU A 60 -4.79 42.94 -5.01
N GLN A 61 -3.51 42.90 -5.35
CA GLN A 61 -2.50 43.86 -4.85
C GLN A 61 -1.90 44.79 -5.92
N SER A 62 -2.37 44.74 -7.18
CA SER A 62 -1.90 45.60 -8.28
C SER A 62 -2.97 46.52 -8.85
#